data_AF-A0A1M5JRU0-F1
#
_entry.id   AF-A0A1M5JRU0-F1
#
_cell.length_a   1.000
_cell.length_b   1.000
_cell.length_c   1.000
_cell.angle_alpha   90.00
_cell.angle_beta   90.00
_cell.angle_gamma   90.00
#
_symmetry.space_group_name_H-M   'P 1'
#
loop_
_entity.id
_entity.type
_entity.pdbx_description
1 polymer ?
#
loop_
_entity_poly.entity_id
_entity_poly.type
_entity_poly.pdbx_seq_one_letter_code
_entity_poly.pdbx_strand_id
1 'polypeptide(L)'
;MNFSHEKQTGKNFTGIAVVVLIHALVIWGLVSGLGTRMVTKMADAVETKIIEEVKPPPPKEVPPPPPPPEMKAPPPPFIPPVEVNVQQPPPVQTPIANVSTAKPATNDLVKTPPGPTTVAPPSTGSVRVAAVADFNTCAKPEWPKASLRNEETGTVTLSFLIGTDGRVADSKVTKSSGFRDLDRAALTGIGKCRFKPGMVDGKPEQAWMQMQYVWTLE
;
A
#
# COMPACT_ATOMS: atom_id res chain seq x y z
N MET A 1 -67.63 23.92 4.56
CA MET A 1 -67.08 22.91 5.49
C MET A 1 -66.16 23.63 6.47
N ASN A 2 -66.40 23.55 7.78
CA ASN A 2 -65.49 24.07 8.80
C ASN A 2 -65.33 23.01 9.88
N PHE A 3 -64.11 22.49 10.05
CA PHE A 3 -63.76 21.52 11.08
C PHE A 3 -62.88 22.22 12.12
N SER A 4 -63.50 22.72 13.18
CA SER A 4 -62.76 23.15 14.37
C SER A 4 -62.56 21.93 15.27
N HIS A 5 -61.39 21.31 15.19
CA HIS A 5 -60.94 20.36 16.21
C HIS A 5 -60.47 21.14 17.43
N GLU A 6 -61.23 21.06 18.52
CA GLU A 6 -60.85 21.59 19.82
C GLU A 6 -59.63 20.82 20.35
N LYS A 7 -58.47 21.48 20.40
CA LYS A 7 -57.23 20.91 20.95
C LYS A 7 -57.39 20.68 22.44
N GLN A 8 -57.38 19.42 22.88
CA GLN A 8 -57.19 19.01 24.28
C GLN A 8 -55.79 19.45 24.78
N THR A 9 -55.62 20.72 25.14
CA THR A 9 -54.34 21.31 25.55
C THR A 9 -53.85 20.79 26.92
N GLY A 10 -54.75 20.31 27.79
CA GLY A 10 -54.41 19.89 29.16
C GLY A 10 -53.72 18.52 29.30
N LYS A 11 -54.06 17.52 28.46
CA LYS A 11 -53.56 16.14 28.60
C LYS A 11 -52.15 15.94 28.02
N ASN A 12 -51.78 16.78 27.05
CA ASN A 12 -50.49 16.70 26.35
C ASN A 12 -49.36 17.36 27.16
N PHE A 13 -49.70 18.29 28.06
CA PHE A 13 -48.72 19.00 28.87
C PHE A 13 -48.08 18.09 29.92
N THR A 14 -48.85 17.20 30.53
CA THR A 14 -48.33 16.18 31.46
C THR A 14 -47.34 15.25 30.77
N GLY A 15 -47.65 14.82 29.54
CA GLY A 15 -46.76 14.00 28.73
C GLY A 15 -45.45 14.73 28.39
N ILE A 16 -45.53 15.98 27.95
CA ILE A 16 -44.35 16.80 27.63
C ILE A 16 -43.49 17.04 28.90
N ALA A 17 -44.11 17.34 30.04
CA ALA A 17 -43.40 17.54 31.29
C ALA A 17 -42.61 16.30 31.73
N VAL A 18 -43.20 15.10 31.64
CA VAL A 18 -42.51 13.84 31.95
C VAL A 18 -41.33 13.61 31.02
N VAL A 19 -41.52 13.84 29.71
CA VAL A 19 -40.45 13.67 28.72
C VAL A 19 -39.30 14.64 28.99
N VAL A 20 -39.58 15.91 29.28
CA VAL A 20 -38.54 16.90 29.61
C VAL A 20 -37.77 16.49 30.87
N LEU A 21 -38.45 15.97 31.89
CA LEU A 21 -37.83 15.51 33.12
C LEU A 21 -36.89 14.30 32.88
N ILE A 22 -37.31 13.34 32.04
CA ILE A 22 -36.49 12.20 31.65
C ILE A 22 -35.23 12.67 30.89
N HIS A 23 -35.37 13.59 29.94
CA HIS A 23 -34.22 14.12 29.20
C HIS A 23 -33.25 14.86 30.12
N ALA A 24 -33.75 15.66 31.06
CA ALA A 24 -32.93 16.34 32.05
C ALA A 24 -32.13 15.35 32.91
N LEU A 25 -32.76 14.26 33.37
CA LEU A 25 -32.08 13.20 34.13
C LEU A 25 -31.03 12.46 33.30
N VAL A 26 -31.32 12.15 32.03
CA VAL A 26 -30.37 11.48 31.13
C VAL A 26 -29.16 12.37 30.84
N ILE A 27 -29.40 13.65 30.51
CA ILE A 27 -28.31 14.62 30.26
C ILE A 27 -27.46 14.79 31.53
N TRP A 28 -28.10 14.92 32.70
CA TRP A 28 -27.38 15.02 33.97
C TRP A 28 -26.56 13.77 34.28
N GLY A 29 -27.10 12.57 34.04
CA GLY A 29 -26.39 11.30 34.19
C GLY A 29 -25.18 11.17 33.27
N LEU A 30 -25.29 11.62 32.01
CA LEU A 30 -24.19 11.60 31.06
C LEU A 30 -23.06 12.57 31.44
N VAL A 31 -23.40 13.80 31.85
CA VAL A 31 -22.42 14.79 32.30
C VAL A 31 -21.71 14.35 33.58
N SER A 32 -22.46 13.75 34.51
CA SER A 32 -21.93 13.35 35.82
C SER A 32 -21.20 12.00 35.80
N GLY A 33 -21.60 11.08 34.92
CA GLY A 33 -21.25 9.66 35.02
C GLY A 33 -20.19 9.16 34.04
N LEU A 34 -20.16 9.65 32.80
CA LEU A 34 -19.39 8.98 31.74
C LEU A 34 -17.97 9.54 31.55
N GLY A 35 -17.73 10.81 31.88
CA GLY A 35 -16.45 11.47 31.60
C GLY A 35 -15.42 11.43 32.74
N THR A 36 -15.83 11.67 33.98
CA THR A 36 -14.90 11.94 35.09
C THR A 36 -14.34 10.69 35.76
N ARG A 37 -15.13 9.60 35.86
CA ARG A 37 -14.71 8.36 36.54
C ARG A 37 -13.74 7.49 35.75
N MET A 38 -13.78 7.52 34.41
CA MET A 38 -12.83 6.77 33.58
C MET A 38 -11.44 7.41 33.55
N VAL A 39 -11.35 8.74 33.65
CA VAL A 39 -10.07 9.47 33.56
C VAL A 39 -9.26 9.35 34.86
N THR A 40 -9.90 9.33 36.02
CA THR A 40 -9.19 9.20 37.31
C THR A 40 -8.61 7.80 37.53
N LYS A 41 -9.20 6.74 36.96
CA LYS A 41 -8.73 5.36 37.14
C LYS A 41 -7.51 4.99 36.27
N MET A 42 -7.24 5.74 35.20
CA MET A 42 -6.10 5.48 34.31
C MET A 42 -4.86 6.33 34.64
N ALA A 43 -5.02 7.42 35.41
CA ALA A 43 -3.91 8.30 35.77
C ALA A 43 -2.97 7.70 36.83
N ASP A 44 -3.45 6.80 37.71
CA ASP A 44 -2.64 6.19 38.78
C ASP A 44 -1.69 5.08 38.29
N ALA A 45 -1.86 4.55 37.08
CA ALA A 45 -1.10 3.38 36.61
C ALA A 45 0.20 3.72 35.85
N VAL A 46 0.55 5.00 35.74
CA VAL A 46 1.76 5.45 35.05
C VAL A 46 2.67 6.21 36.02
N GLU A 47 2.99 5.58 37.14
CA GLU A 47 4.22 5.92 37.85
C GLU A 47 5.40 5.24 37.15
N THR A 48 6.27 6.10 36.66
CA THR A 48 7.49 5.84 35.93
C THR A 48 8.41 4.88 36.69
N LYS A 49 8.39 3.59 36.34
CA LYS A 49 9.57 2.73 36.51
C LYS A 49 10.56 3.06 35.39
N ILE A 50 11.25 4.18 35.62
CA ILE A 50 12.51 4.56 34.99
C ILE A 50 13.37 3.30 34.83
N ILE A 51 13.56 2.91 33.57
CA ILE A 51 14.66 2.04 33.20
C ILE A 51 15.93 2.83 33.53
N GLU A 52 16.54 2.50 34.65
CA GLU A 52 17.92 2.88 34.93
C GLU A 52 18.77 2.27 33.81
N GLU A 53 19.32 3.15 32.97
CA GLU A 53 20.13 2.79 31.83
C GLU A 53 21.41 2.08 32.32
N VAL A 54 21.37 0.75 32.32
CA VAL A 54 22.55 -0.08 32.51
C VAL A 54 23.47 0.16 31.33
N LYS A 55 24.48 1.01 31.53
CA LYS A 55 25.60 1.19 30.61
C LYS A 55 26.12 -0.19 30.18
N PRO A 56 26.18 -0.51 28.87
CA PRO A 56 26.73 -1.78 28.43
C PRO A 56 28.15 -1.96 28.97
N PRO A 57 28.53 -3.15 29.46
CA PRO A 57 29.91 -3.40 29.85
C PRO A 57 30.83 -3.17 28.64
N PRO A 58 32.04 -2.63 28.84
CA PRO A 58 32.97 -2.38 27.74
C PRO A 58 33.20 -3.67 26.95
N PRO A 59 33.17 -3.62 25.61
CA PRO A 59 33.44 -4.78 24.77
C PRO A 59 34.77 -5.40 25.16
N LYS A 60 34.79 -6.72 25.38
CA LYS A 60 36.05 -7.45 25.57
C LYS A 60 36.87 -7.28 24.29
N GLU A 61 38.11 -6.82 24.42
CA GLU A 61 39.06 -6.76 23.29
C GLU A 61 39.24 -8.18 22.73
N VAL A 62 38.76 -8.40 21.51
CA VAL A 62 39.01 -9.62 20.76
C VAL A 62 40.44 -9.50 20.21
N PRO A 63 41.32 -10.50 20.39
CA PRO A 63 42.64 -10.46 19.76
C PRO A 63 42.50 -10.30 18.24
N PRO A 64 43.43 -9.59 17.57
CA PRO A 64 43.33 -9.34 16.15
C PRO A 64 43.28 -10.67 15.37
N PRO A 65 42.45 -10.76 14.32
CA PRO A 65 42.34 -11.97 13.52
C PRO A 65 43.69 -12.31 12.88
N PRO A 66 44.00 -13.61 12.69
CA PRO A 66 45.21 -14.02 11.99
C PRO A 66 45.22 -13.46 10.56
N PRO A 67 46.41 -13.16 9.99
CA PRO A 67 46.52 -12.66 8.63
C PRO A 67 45.89 -13.65 7.65
N PRO A 68 45.14 -13.17 6.63
CA PRO A 68 44.56 -14.03 5.61
C PRO A 68 45.64 -14.89 4.94
N PRO A 69 45.36 -16.17 4.63
CA PRO A 69 46.25 -16.98 3.81
C PRO A 69 46.50 -16.28 2.47
N GLU A 70 47.76 -16.12 2.06
CA GLU A 70 48.09 -15.67 0.71
C GLU A 70 47.54 -16.69 -0.30
N MET A 71 46.39 -16.38 -0.90
CA MET A 71 45.90 -17.08 -2.07
C MET A 71 46.84 -16.72 -3.22
N LYS A 72 47.75 -17.63 -3.57
CA LYS A 72 48.42 -17.57 -4.88
C LYS A 72 47.32 -17.56 -5.93
N ALA A 73 47.26 -16.48 -6.72
CA ALA A 73 46.30 -16.37 -7.80
C ALA A 73 46.41 -17.61 -8.70
N PRO A 74 45.30 -18.31 -8.99
CA PRO A 74 45.31 -19.38 -9.97
C PRO A 74 45.83 -18.83 -11.31
N PRO A 75 46.68 -19.58 -12.03
CA PRO A 75 47.13 -19.16 -13.34
C PRO A 75 45.92 -18.91 -14.26
N PRO A 76 45.98 -17.91 -15.16
CA PRO A 76 44.87 -17.59 -16.03
C PRO A 76 44.53 -18.81 -16.91
N PRO A 77 43.24 -19.05 -17.18
CA PRO A 77 42.82 -20.14 -18.05
C PRO A 77 43.35 -19.88 -19.48
N PHE A 78 44.16 -20.81 -19.97
CA PHE A 78 44.58 -20.84 -21.37
C PHE A 78 43.42 -21.33 -22.22
N ILE A 79 42.85 -20.45 -23.05
CA ILE A 79 41.83 -20.82 -24.03
C ILE A 79 42.59 -21.18 -25.32
N PRO A 80 42.67 -22.47 -25.73
CA PRO A 80 43.23 -22.80 -27.03
C PRO A 80 42.36 -22.16 -28.13
N PRO A 81 42.95 -21.59 -29.19
CA PRO A 81 42.18 -21.10 -30.32
C PRO A 81 41.38 -22.27 -30.93
N VAL A 82 40.07 -22.07 -31.06
CA VAL A 82 39.21 -22.97 -31.82
C VAL A 82 39.69 -22.96 -33.26
N GLU A 83 40.16 -24.10 -33.74
CA GLU A 83 40.41 -24.32 -35.16
C GLU A 83 39.05 -24.36 -35.88
N VAL A 84 38.73 -23.27 -36.57
CA VAL A 84 37.52 -23.15 -37.37
C VAL A 84 37.68 -24.01 -38.62
N ASN A 85 37.19 -25.24 -38.57
CA ASN A 85 36.93 -26.03 -39.78
C ASN A 85 35.76 -25.38 -40.55
N VAL A 86 36.09 -24.51 -41.51
CA VAL A 86 35.13 -24.02 -42.50
C VAL A 86 34.74 -25.18 -43.42
N GLN A 87 33.67 -25.90 -43.07
CA GLN A 87 32.97 -26.76 -44.02
C GLN A 87 32.22 -25.86 -45.00
N GLN A 88 32.64 -25.86 -46.27
CA GLN A 88 31.87 -25.27 -47.36
C GLN A 88 30.50 -25.96 -47.45
N PRO A 89 29.39 -25.20 -47.49
CA PRO A 89 28.06 -25.76 -47.67
C PRO A 89 27.93 -26.44 -49.05
N PRO A 90 27.23 -27.59 -49.15
CA PRO A 90 26.99 -28.25 -50.43
C PRO A 90 26.08 -27.42 -51.36
N PRO A 91 26.22 -27.56 -52.69
CA PRO A 91 25.42 -26.81 -53.65
C PRO A 91 23.94 -27.20 -53.57
N VAL A 92 23.09 -26.18 -53.38
CA VAL A 92 21.64 -26.32 -53.34
C VAL A 92 21.12 -26.61 -54.74
N GLN A 93 20.57 -27.81 -54.94
CA GLN A 93 19.76 -28.13 -56.12
C GLN A 93 18.36 -27.55 -55.94
N THR A 94 17.86 -26.83 -56.94
CA THR A 94 16.51 -26.23 -56.96
C THR A 94 15.49 -27.17 -57.61
N PRO A 95 14.43 -27.59 -56.89
CA PRO A 95 13.22 -28.09 -57.53
C PRO A 95 12.20 -26.95 -57.68
N ILE A 96 11.75 -26.80 -58.91
CA ILE A 96 10.68 -25.93 -59.38
C ILE A 96 9.32 -26.50 -58.88
N ALA A 97 8.34 -25.60 -58.76
CA ALA A 97 6.89 -25.82 -58.75
C ALA A 97 6.20 -25.97 -57.40
N ASN A 98 5.64 -24.86 -56.89
CA ASN A 98 4.17 -24.67 -56.76
C ASN A 98 3.83 -23.23 -56.31
N VAL A 99 3.37 -22.41 -57.27
CA VAL A 99 2.81 -21.09 -56.99
C VAL A 99 1.38 -21.29 -56.47
N SER A 100 1.18 -21.13 -55.17
CA SER A 100 -0.14 -20.95 -54.57
C SER A 100 -0.39 -19.45 -54.41
N THR A 101 -1.44 -18.97 -55.04
CA THR A 101 -1.94 -17.60 -54.95
C THR A 101 -2.53 -17.34 -53.57
N ALA A 102 -1.77 -16.71 -52.69
CA ALA A 102 -2.31 -15.98 -51.54
C ALA A 102 -1.39 -14.81 -51.19
N LYS A 103 -1.92 -13.59 -51.34
CA LYS A 103 -1.30 -12.32 -50.96
C LYS A 103 -1.06 -12.28 -49.45
N PRO A 104 0.18 -12.10 -48.95
CA PRO A 104 0.41 -11.81 -47.54
C PRO A 104 -0.08 -10.40 -47.20
N ALA A 105 -0.83 -10.26 -46.11
CA ALA A 105 -1.16 -8.98 -45.52
C ALA A 105 0.13 -8.29 -45.03
N THR A 106 0.31 -7.05 -45.45
CA THR A 106 1.39 -6.16 -45.01
C THR A 106 1.40 -6.04 -43.48
N ASN A 107 2.53 -6.36 -42.86
CA ASN A 107 2.85 -5.92 -41.51
C ASN A 107 3.16 -4.42 -41.58
N ASP A 108 2.14 -3.59 -41.38
CA ASP A 108 2.32 -2.17 -41.13
C ASP A 108 2.94 -1.98 -39.73
N LEU A 109 4.23 -1.68 -39.73
CA LEU A 109 4.92 -1.09 -38.60
C LEU A 109 4.29 0.28 -38.33
N VAL A 110 3.41 0.36 -37.33
CA VAL A 110 2.95 1.63 -36.77
C VAL A 110 4.16 2.34 -36.16
N LYS A 111 4.73 3.27 -36.93
CA LYS A 111 5.71 4.24 -36.45
C LYS A 111 4.94 5.27 -35.62
N THR A 112 4.91 5.08 -34.30
CA THR A 112 4.33 6.06 -33.37
C THR A 112 5.06 7.39 -33.53
N PRO A 113 4.36 8.52 -33.76
CA PRO A 113 4.98 9.84 -33.74
C PRO A 113 5.58 10.11 -32.35
N PRO A 114 6.73 10.80 -32.23
CA PRO A 114 7.16 11.32 -30.93
C PRO A 114 6.08 12.30 -30.45
N GLY A 115 5.35 11.89 -29.41
CA GLY A 115 4.39 12.75 -28.75
C GLY A 115 5.11 14.00 -28.21
N PRO A 116 4.44 15.17 -28.18
CA PRO A 116 5.06 16.38 -27.66
C PRO A 116 5.46 16.15 -26.20
N THR A 117 6.77 16.21 -25.94
CA THR A 117 7.34 16.38 -24.62
C THR A 117 6.80 17.69 -24.08
N THR A 118 5.65 17.64 -23.39
CA THR A 118 5.17 18.78 -22.64
C THR A 118 6.10 18.89 -21.43
N VAL A 119 7.10 19.76 -21.55
CA VAL A 119 7.87 20.24 -20.41
C VAL A 119 6.84 20.81 -19.44
N ALA A 120 6.60 20.11 -18.33
CA ALA A 120 5.78 20.65 -17.26
C ALA A 120 6.39 22.00 -16.84
N PRO A 121 5.62 23.10 -16.81
CA PRO A 121 6.15 24.38 -16.36
C PRO A 121 6.72 24.22 -14.94
N PRO A 122 7.81 24.93 -14.58
CA PRO A 122 8.29 24.92 -13.22
C PRO A 122 7.12 25.34 -12.32
N SER A 123 6.68 24.41 -11.47
CA SER A 123 5.62 24.66 -10.50
C SER A 123 6.05 25.87 -9.68
N THR A 124 5.41 27.01 -9.91
CA THR A 124 5.34 28.09 -8.93
C THR A 124 4.95 27.42 -7.60
N GLY A 125 5.74 27.66 -6.56
CA GLY A 125 5.74 26.87 -5.33
C GLY A 125 4.39 26.93 -4.63
N SER A 126 3.56 25.92 -4.88
CA SER A 126 2.39 25.60 -4.06
C SER A 126 2.87 24.79 -2.87
N VAL A 127 2.32 25.07 -1.69
CA VAL A 127 2.63 24.28 -0.49
C VAL A 127 1.91 22.94 -0.64
N ARG A 128 2.68 21.87 -0.84
CA ARG A 128 2.16 20.50 -0.99
C ARG A 128 2.37 19.72 0.30
N VAL A 129 1.29 19.13 0.81
CA VAL A 129 1.33 18.11 1.86
C VAL A 129 1.07 16.77 1.19
N ALA A 130 2.00 15.82 1.35
CA ALA A 130 1.84 14.48 0.81
C ALA A 130 0.63 13.76 1.46
N ALA A 131 0.01 12.86 0.71
CA ALA A 131 -0.99 11.97 1.27
C ALA A 131 -0.37 11.08 2.36
N VAL A 132 -1.14 10.77 3.40
CA VAL A 132 -0.68 9.95 4.53
C VAL A 132 -1.52 8.69 4.63
N ALA A 133 -0.81 7.57 4.69
CA ALA A 133 -1.41 6.27 4.91
C ALA A 133 -1.70 6.09 6.41
N ASP A 134 -2.95 6.27 6.83
CA ASP A 134 -3.40 5.95 8.19
C ASP A 134 -4.09 4.57 8.20
N PHE A 135 -3.34 3.55 8.62
CA PHE A 135 -3.82 2.17 8.65
C PHE A 135 -4.66 1.85 9.90
N ASN A 136 -4.82 2.77 10.85
CA ASN A 136 -5.67 2.52 12.02
C ASN A 136 -7.14 2.27 11.65
N THR A 137 -7.55 2.81 10.50
CA THR A 137 -8.90 2.62 9.97
C THR A 137 -8.97 1.52 8.91
N CYS A 138 -7.85 0.86 8.59
CA CYS A 138 -7.81 -0.18 7.57
C CYS A 138 -7.59 -1.57 8.16
N ALA A 139 -8.48 -2.48 7.82
CA ALA A 139 -8.28 -3.89 8.11
C ALA A 139 -7.10 -4.44 7.31
N LYS A 140 -6.30 -5.30 7.95
CA LYS A 140 -5.24 -6.04 7.26
C LYS A 140 -5.85 -6.89 6.13
N PRO A 141 -5.19 -6.98 4.96
CA PRO A 141 -5.57 -7.91 3.90
C PRO A 141 -5.73 -9.34 4.44
N GLU A 142 -6.80 -10.02 4.04
CA GLU A 142 -7.00 -11.43 4.38
C GLU A 142 -5.94 -12.31 3.68
N TRP A 143 -5.33 -13.23 4.42
CA TRP A 143 -4.38 -14.18 3.86
C TRP A 143 -5.13 -15.24 3.02
N PRO A 144 -4.83 -15.37 1.71
CA PRO A 144 -5.46 -16.39 0.87
C PRO A 144 -5.26 -17.79 1.42
N LYS A 145 -6.34 -18.57 1.56
CA LYS A 145 -6.28 -19.93 2.12
C LYS A 145 -5.31 -20.86 1.37
N ALA A 146 -5.14 -20.68 0.06
CA ALA A 146 -4.18 -21.44 -0.73
C ALA A 146 -2.74 -21.10 -0.34
N SER A 147 -2.38 -19.82 -0.35
CA SER A 147 -1.08 -19.33 0.08
C SER A 147 -0.76 -19.67 1.54
N LEU A 148 -1.76 -19.63 2.43
CA LEU A 148 -1.57 -20.01 3.83
C LEU A 148 -1.23 -21.49 3.98
N ARG A 149 -1.92 -22.39 3.27
CA ARG A 149 -1.63 -23.83 3.27
C ARG A 149 -0.28 -24.17 2.65
N ASN A 150 0.17 -23.36 1.69
CA ASN A 150 1.45 -23.51 1.02
C ASN A 150 2.58 -22.76 1.75
N GLU A 151 2.28 -22.10 2.88
CA GLU A 151 3.24 -21.32 3.66
C GLU A 151 3.95 -20.22 2.85
N GLU A 152 3.25 -19.68 1.85
CA GLU A 152 3.78 -18.67 0.94
C GLU A 152 3.92 -17.33 1.68
N THR A 153 5.15 -16.83 1.78
CA THR A 153 5.50 -15.54 2.39
C THR A 153 6.16 -14.62 1.36
N GLY A 154 6.17 -13.32 1.63
CA GLY A 154 6.83 -12.37 0.73
C GLY A 154 6.39 -10.93 0.94
N THR A 155 7.02 -10.02 0.21
CA THR A 155 6.74 -8.58 0.32
C THR A 155 6.20 -8.05 -0.99
N VAL A 156 4.99 -7.49 -0.96
CA VAL A 156 4.38 -6.81 -2.11
C VAL A 156 4.56 -5.30 -1.97
N THR A 157 5.06 -4.66 -3.02
CA THR A 157 5.06 -3.19 -3.12
C THR A 157 3.86 -2.75 -3.93
N LEU A 158 3.01 -1.94 -3.30
CA LEU A 158 1.80 -1.37 -3.89
C LEU A 158 1.99 0.11 -4.16
N SER A 159 1.48 0.59 -5.29
CA SER A 159 1.29 2.01 -5.57
C SER A 159 -0.19 2.27 -5.78
N PHE A 160 -0.75 3.27 -5.10
CA PHE A 160 -2.16 3.58 -5.15
C PHE A 160 -2.41 5.08 -5.12
N LEU A 161 -3.49 5.49 -5.79
CA LEU A 161 -3.94 6.86 -5.91
C LEU A 161 -5.00 7.12 -4.85
N ILE A 162 -4.73 8.08 -3.97
CA ILE A 162 -5.69 8.54 -2.98
C ILE A 162 -6.50 9.68 -3.61
N GLY A 163 -7.81 9.50 -3.67
CA GLY A 163 -8.79 10.50 -4.12
C GLY A 163 -8.94 11.63 -3.11
N THR A 164 -9.59 12.73 -3.52
CA THR A 164 -9.85 13.90 -2.65
C THR A 164 -10.78 13.59 -1.46
N ASP A 165 -11.54 12.51 -1.55
CA ASP A 165 -12.41 11.97 -0.51
C ASP A 165 -11.69 10.97 0.42
N GLY A 166 -10.38 10.75 0.20
CA GLY A 166 -9.57 9.79 0.93
C GLY A 166 -9.78 8.33 0.53
N ARG A 167 -10.58 8.04 -0.49
CA ARG A 167 -10.70 6.66 -1.03
C ARG A 167 -9.53 6.34 -1.94
N VAL A 168 -9.23 5.06 -2.09
CA VAL A 168 -8.31 4.61 -3.15
C VAL A 168 -9.07 4.63 -4.47
N ALA A 169 -8.63 5.50 -5.39
CA ALA A 169 -9.21 5.66 -6.72
C ALA A 169 -8.60 4.67 -7.73
N ASP A 170 -7.31 4.37 -7.59
CA ASP A 170 -6.58 3.40 -8.42
C ASP A 170 -5.49 2.70 -7.60
N SER A 171 -5.13 1.47 -7.95
CA SER A 171 -4.08 0.71 -7.27
C SER A 171 -3.41 -0.31 -8.18
N LYS A 172 -2.09 -0.46 -8.03
CA LYS A 172 -1.28 -1.39 -8.80
C LYS A 172 -0.13 -1.96 -7.98
N VAL A 173 0.30 -3.15 -8.34
CA VAL A 173 1.52 -3.76 -7.81
C VAL A 173 2.72 -3.21 -8.58
N THR A 174 3.66 -2.60 -7.89
CA THR A 174 4.95 -2.16 -8.48
C THR A 174 6.05 -3.20 -8.28
N LYS A 175 5.94 -4.04 -7.24
CA LYS A 175 6.80 -5.21 -7.04
C LYS A 175 5.99 -6.35 -6.44
N SER A 176 6.00 -7.51 -7.11
CA SER A 176 5.31 -8.72 -6.67
C SER A 176 5.98 -9.31 -5.43
N SER A 177 5.19 -9.94 -4.57
CA SER A 177 5.65 -10.83 -3.49
C SER A 177 6.28 -12.13 -3.99
N GLY A 178 6.13 -12.45 -5.27
CA GLY A 178 6.44 -13.76 -5.86
C GLY A 178 5.20 -14.65 -5.99
N PHE A 179 4.10 -14.31 -5.32
CA PHE A 179 2.87 -15.10 -5.31
C PHE A 179 1.66 -14.24 -5.72
N ARG A 180 1.01 -14.66 -6.81
CA ARG A 180 -0.07 -13.87 -7.43
C ARG A 180 -1.29 -13.70 -6.51
N ASP A 181 -1.56 -14.69 -5.65
CA ASP A 181 -2.68 -14.64 -4.72
C ASP A 181 -2.43 -13.66 -3.57
N LEU A 182 -1.20 -13.61 -3.04
CA LEU A 182 -0.77 -12.61 -2.05
C LEU A 182 -0.84 -11.18 -2.63
N ASP A 183 -0.40 -11.00 -3.87
CA ASP A 183 -0.46 -9.70 -4.57
C ASP A 183 -1.90 -9.23 -4.74
N ARG A 184 -2.80 -10.12 -5.18
CA ARG A 184 -4.23 -9.82 -5.35
C ARG A 184 -4.90 -9.51 -4.01
N ALA A 185 -4.57 -10.25 -2.96
CA ALA A 185 -5.10 -10.00 -1.62
C ALA A 185 -4.69 -8.61 -1.12
N ALA A 186 -3.44 -8.23 -1.34
CA ALA A 186 -2.94 -6.90 -0.95
C ALA A 186 -3.63 -5.76 -1.72
N LEU A 187 -3.82 -5.91 -3.04
CA LEU A 187 -4.61 -4.96 -3.85
C LEU A 187 -6.07 -4.86 -3.37
N THR A 188 -6.68 -6.00 -3.05
CA THR A 188 -8.07 -6.03 -2.58
C THR A 188 -8.22 -5.41 -1.19
N GLY A 189 -7.23 -5.62 -0.32
CA GLY A 189 -7.19 -5.02 1.02
C GLY A 189 -7.01 -3.50 0.95
N ILE A 190 -6.04 -3.02 0.17
CA ILE A 190 -5.74 -1.58 0.09
C ILE A 190 -6.92 -0.79 -0.48
N GLY A 191 -7.63 -1.33 -1.46
CA GLY A 191 -8.80 -0.69 -2.06
C GLY A 191 -9.96 -0.44 -1.09
N LYS A 192 -10.00 -1.16 0.04
CA LYS A 192 -11.02 -0.99 1.08
C LYS A 192 -10.65 0.09 2.10
N CYS A 193 -9.38 0.51 2.15
CA CYS A 193 -8.90 1.50 3.11
C CYS A 193 -9.48 2.91 2.84
N ARG A 194 -9.30 3.77 3.83
CA ARG A 194 -9.45 5.22 3.73
C ARG A 194 -8.15 5.87 4.18
N PHE A 195 -7.75 6.92 3.49
CA PHE A 195 -6.50 7.63 3.72
C PHE A 195 -6.72 9.13 3.76
N LYS A 196 -5.72 9.87 4.23
CA LYS A 196 -5.75 11.33 4.14
C LYS A 196 -5.28 11.74 2.74
N PRO A 197 -6.07 12.52 1.99
CA PRO A 197 -5.67 12.99 0.67
C PRO A 197 -4.43 13.88 0.76
N GLY A 198 -3.73 14.01 -0.37
CA GLY A 198 -2.72 15.06 -0.50
C GLY A 198 -3.38 16.43 -0.45
N MET A 199 -2.66 17.45 0.01
CA MET A 199 -3.14 18.82 0.01
C MET A 199 -2.24 19.69 -0.84
N VAL A 200 -2.81 20.56 -1.67
CA VAL A 200 -2.10 21.60 -2.41
C VAL A 200 -2.78 22.92 -2.14
N ASP A 201 -2.04 23.86 -1.54
CA ASP A 201 -2.55 25.16 -1.10
C ASP A 201 -3.82 25.05 -0.22
N GLY A 202 -3.82 24.07 0.68
CA GLY A 202 -4.90 23.80 1.63
C GLY A 202 -6.14 23.12 1.03
N LYS A 203 -6.10 22.75 -0.26
CA LYS A 203 -7.19 22.03 -0.94
C LYS A 203 -6.81 20.56 -1.15
N PRO A 204 -7.74 19.61 -0.96
CA PRO A 204 -7.47 18.21 -1.21
C PRO A 204 -7.25 17.96 -2.70
N GLU A 205 -6.18 17.27 -3.02
CA GLU A 205 -5.82 16.84 -4.38
C GLU A 205 -5.53 15.34 -4.39
N GLN A 206 -5.76 14.72 -5.54
CA GLN A 206 -5.41 13.32 -5.72
C GLN A 206 -3.89 13.16 -5.68
N ALA A 207 -3.40 12.17 -4.94
CA ALA A 207 -1.97 11.94 -4.80
C ALA A 207 -1.64 10.45 -4.84
N TRP A 208 -0.63 10.10 -5.62
CA TRP A 208 -0.05 8.76 -5.64
C TRP A 208 0.82 8.55 -4.41
N MET A 209 0.73 7.35 -3.83
CA MET A 209 1.57 6.90 -2.73
C MET A 209 2.04 5.47 -2.99
N GLN A 210 3.15 5.09 -2.37
CA GLN A 210 3.70 3.74 -2.42
C GLN A 210 3.86 3.19 -1.00
N MET A 211 3.58 1.90 -0.84
CA MET A 211 3.78 1.15 0.41
C MET A 211 4.31 -0.24 0.11
N GLN A 212 5.01 -0.84 1.08
CA GLN A 212 5.27 -2.28 1.12
C GLN A 212 4.38 -2.96 2.17
N TYR A 213 3.79 -4.09 1.80
CA TYR A 213 3.09 -4.97 2.71
C TYR A 213 3.85 -6.30 2.80
N VAL A 214 4.15 -6.73 4.02
CA VAL A 214 4.95 -7.93 4.29
C VAL A 214 4.02 -9.04 4.78
N TRP A 215 4.02 -10.17 4.06
CA TRP A 215 3.35 -11.40 4.44
C TRP A 215 4.34 -12.28 5.22
N THR A 216 4.12 -12.40 6.54
CA THR A 216 4.91 -13.23 7.45
C THR A 216 4.01 -14.17 8.22
N LEU A 217 4.37 -15.45 8.27
CA LEU A 217 3.75 -16.41 9.19
C LEU A 217 4.22 -16.08 10.61
N GLU A 218 3.31 -16.14 11.58
CA GLU A 218 3.66 -16.06 13.01
C GLU A 218 4.23 -17.38 13.52
#